data_AF-A0A6S6T0C9-F1
#
_entry.id   AF-A0A6S6T0C9-F1
#
_cell.length_a   1.000
_cell.length_b   1.000
_cell.length_c   1.000
_cell.angle_alpha   90.00
_cell.angle_beta   90.00
_cell.angle_gamma   90.00
#
_symmetry.space_group_name_H-M   'P 1'
#
loop_
_entity.id
_entity.type
_entity.pdbx_description
1 polymer ?
#
loop_
_entity_poly.entity_id
_entity_poly.type
_entity_poly.pdbx_seq_one_letter_code
_entity_poly.pdbx_strand_id
1 'polypeptide(L)' 'GVAVIPISVFYHNNLDNKVVRFCFAKTEDVLEEAGELIRKIGLKV' A
#
# COMPACT_ATOMS: atom_id res chain seq x y z
N GLY A 1 4.74 9.03 6.56
CA GLY A 1 5.19 7.72 6.03
C GLY A 1 3.98 6.82 5.81
N VAL A 2 4.03 5.82 4.93
CA VAL A 2 2.87 4.97 4.60
C VAL A 2 3.10 3.53 5.04
N ALA A 3 2.11 2.91 5.69
CA ALA A 3 2.13 1.51 6.10
C ALA A 3 1.09 0.70 5.31
N VAL A 4 1.42 -0.55 5.01
CA VAL A 4 0.57 -1.47 4.22
C VAL A 4 0.63 -2.88 4.79
N ILE A 5 -0.33 -3.71 4.39
CA ILE A 5 -0.37 -5.13 4.78
C ILE A 5 -0.05 -5.98 3.54
N PRO A 6 1.03 -6.78 3.52
CA PRO A 6 1.27 -7.73 2.44
C PRO A 6 0.13 -8.75 2.37
N ILE A 7 -0.39 -9.04 1.18
CA ILE A 7 -1.46 -10.04 1.05
C ILE A 7 -0.93 -11.47 1.25
N SER A 8 0.36 -11.70 1.00
CA SER A 8 1.00 -13.02 1.12
C SER A 8 0.80 -13.68 2.48
N VAL A 9 0.66 -12.89 3.55
CA VAL A 9 0.43 -13.41 4.92
C VAL A 9 -0.92 -14.13 5.08
N PHE A 10 -1.86 -13.94 4.14
CA PHE A 10 -3.17 -14.58 4.15
C PHE A 10 -3.22 -15.86 3.31
N TYR A 11 -2.18 -16.19 2.54
CA TYR A 11 -2.12 -17.42 1.76
C TYR A 11 -1.44 -18.55 2.54
N HIS A 12 -2.13 -19.68 2.68
CA HIS A 12 -1.61 -20.85 3.41
C HIS A 12 -0.40 -21.53 2.73
N ASN A 13 -0.20 -21.32 1.43
CA ASN A 13 0.83 -21.98 0.61
C ASN A 13 2.05 -21.09 0.33
N ASN A 14 2.31 -20.07 1.15
CA ASN A 14 3.41 -19.10 0.96
C ASN A 14 3.42 -18.41 -0.43
N LEU A 15 2.27 -18.34 -1.10
CA LEU A 15 2.15 -17.64 -2.38
C LEU A 15 2.38 -16.14 -2.17
N ASP A 16 3.36 -15.59 -2.89
CA ASP A 16 3.70 -14.17 -2.83
C ASP A 16 3.63 -13.51 -4.20
N ASN A 17 2.47 -12.92 -4.49
CA ASN A 17 2.22 -12.16 -5.72
C ASN A 17 2.82 -10.75 -5.70
N LYS A 18 3.58 -10.38 -4.65
CA LYS A 18 4.18 -9.04 -4.47
C LYS A 18 3.15 -7.90 -4.50
N VAL A 19 1.95 -8.18 -3.95
CA VAL A 19 0.85 -7.20 -3.82
C VAL A 19 0.58 -6.86 -2.35
N VAL A 20 0.15 -5.62 -2.11
CA VAL A 20 -0.14 -5.08 -0.78
C VAL A 20 -1.57 -4.54 -0.70
N ARG A 21 -2.18 -4.60 0.49
CA ARG A 21 -3.51 -4.09 0.80
C ARG A 21 -3.42 -2.72 1.47
N PHE A 22 -4.14 -1.75 0.90
CA PHE A 22 -4.38 -0.45 1.52
C PHE A 22 -5.72 -0.45 2.28
N CYS A 23 -5.81 0.38 3.31
CA CYS A 23 -7.05 0.65 4.03
C CYS A 23 -7.51 2.07 3.72
N PHE A 24 -8.65 2.20 3.04
CA PHE A 24 -9.22 3.50 2.65
C PHE A 24 -10.20 4.08 3.70
N ALA A 25 -10.42 3.39 4.81
CA ALA A 25 -11.24 3.90 5.92
C ALA A 25 -10.45 4.95 6.74
N LYS A 26 -10.18 6.08 6.09
CA LYS A 26 -9.42 7.24 6.56
C LYS A 26 -10.09 8.53 6.04
N THR A 27 -9.65 9.67 6.54
CA THR A 27 -10.09 10.98 6.04
C THR A 27 -9.40 11.32 4.73
N GLU A 28 -9.99 12.22 3.95
CA GLU A 28 -9.49 12.59 2.61
C GLU A 28 -8.07 13.16 2.65
N ASP A 29 -7.77 14.01 3.63
CA ASP A 29 -6.44 14.60 3.85
C ASP A 29 -5.37 13.53 4.08
N VAL A 30 -5.70 12.48 4.84
CA VAL A 30 -4.77 11.36 5.08
C VAL A 30 -4.55 10.54 3.80
N LEU A 31 -5.58 10.35 2.99
CA LEU A 31 -5.47 9.65 1.72
C LEU A 31 -4.66 10.45 0.69
N GLU A 32 -4.83 11.76 0.65
CA GLU A 32 -4.07 12.67 -0.21
C GLU A 32 -2.58 12.71 0.18
N GLU A 33 -2.26 12.85 1.48
CA GLU A 33 -0.88 12.79 1.96
C GLU A 33 -0.21 11.43 1.61
N ALA A 34 -0.94 10.32 1.83
CA ALA A 34 -0.44 8.99 1.49
C ALA A 34 -0.17 8.86 -0.02
N GLY A 35 -1.06 9.38 -0.87
CA GLY A 35 -0.90 9.42 -2.31
C GLY A 35 0.36 10.18 -2.74
N GLU A 36 0.61 11.35 -2.18
CA GLU A 36 1.81 12.15 -2.47
C GLU A 36 3.10 11.45 -2.03
N LEU A 37 3.08 10.75 -0.89
CA LEU A 37 4.23 9.97 -0.45
C LEU A 37 4.50 8.77 -1.38
N ILE A 38 3.46 8.07 -1.83
CA ILE A 38 3.59 6.92 -2.76
C ILE A 38 4.07 7.39 -4.13
N ARG A 39 3.58 8.53 -4.63
CA ARG A 39 3.99 9.12 -5.91
C ARG A 39 5.50 9.34 -5.99
N LYS A 40 6.13 9.73 -4.88
CA LYS A 40 7.59 9.92 -4.78
C LYS A 40 8.39 8.61 -4.90
N ILE A 41 7.78 7.46 -4.60
CA ILE A 41 8.40 6.13 -4.74
C ILE A 41 8.33 5.66 -6.20
N GLY A 42 7.24 5.98 -6.90
CA GLY A 42 6.95 5.51 -8.27
C GLY A 42 7.59 6.31 -9.41
N LEU A 43 8.31 7.41 -9.15
CA LEU A 43 8.93 8.21 -10.20
C LEU A 43 10.31 7.65 -10.64
N LYS A 44 10.24 6.60 -11.45
CA LYS A 44 11.04 6.48 -12.68
C LYS A 44 10.04 6.38 -13.83
N VAL A 45 9.53 7.51 -14.28
CA VAL A 45 8.93 7.62 -15.62
C VAL A 45 9.96 8.29 -16.50
#